data_AF-A0A9E0F623-F1
#
_entry.id   AF-A0A9E0F623-F1
#
_cell.length_a   1.000
_cell.length_b   1.000
_cell.length_c   1.000
_cell.angle_alpha   90.00
_cell.angle_beta   90.00
_cell.angle_gamma   90.00
#
_symmetry.space_group_name_H-M   'P 1'
#
loop_
_entity.id
_entity.type
_entity.pdbx_description
1 polymer ?
#
loop_
_entity_poly.entity_id
_entity_poly.type
_entity_poly.pdbx_seq_one_letter_code
_entity_poly.pdbx_strand_id
1 'polypeptide(L)'
;RRDDTISSIYLLDLDGDNDMDALIGDISSYNTLMVHNGGTQFSAEMDTQDVSFPSYDLAAVFNGFHAHSYIDLDNDGKRDMLFAPNENENRQGMWWYKNTATDPNPTFSYRSSDFLVGGMIDVGEAAVPVPFDYDSDGLLDLIVGGSIFQNPPQANKNSLWLFRNKGTATQPAYELITDDLAGISALNLVAPLAATFGDLDADGDADMIIGADDGKLYFFNNSAGAGNP
;
A
#
# COMPACT_ATOMS: atom_id res chain seq x y z
N ARG A 1 -25.50 1.75 -14.21
CA ARG A 1 -24.47 0.76 -13.86
C ARG A 1 -23.84 0.34 -15.16
N ARG A 2 -22.58 0.72 -15.41
CA ARG A 2 -21.79 0.08 -16.45
C ARG A 2 -21.26 -1.20 -15.82
N ASP A 3 -21.64 -2.33 -16.41
CA ASP A 3 -21.05 -3.64 -16.12
C ASP A 3 -19.69 -3.69 -16.83
N ASP A 4 -18.72 -2.92 -16.34
CA ASP A 4 -17.34 -3.08 -16.75
C ASP A 4 -16.76 -4.16 -15.83
N THR A 5 -16.96 -5.44 -16.18
CA THR A 5 -16.24 -6.54 -15.53
C THR A 5 -14.80 -6.51 -16.02
N ILE A 6 -13.89 -6.05 -15.17
CA ILE A 6 -12.46 -6.00 -15.47
C ILE A 6 -11.82 -7.24 -14.88
N SER A 7 -11.20 -8.04 -15.75
CA SER A 7 -10.44 -9.23 -15.38
C SER A 7 -9.07 -9.21 -16.01
N SER A 8 -8.10 -9.78 -15.32
CA SER A 8 -6.79 -10.15 -15.84
C SER A 8 -6.72 -11.66 -16.03
N ILE A 9 -5.97 -12.10 -17.06
CA ILE A 9 -5.64 -13.50 -17.25
C ILE A 9 -4.14 -13.57 -17.48
N TYR A 10 -3.46 -14.43 -16.72
CA TYR A 10 -2.04 -14.72 -16.86
C TYR A 10 -1.86 -16.22 -17.06
N LEU A 11 -1.17 -16.59 -18.15
CA LEU A 11 -0.93 -17.98 -18.48
C LEU A 11 0.48 -18.38 -18.06
N LEU A 12 0.61 -19.50 -17.37
CA LEU A 12 1.89 -20.12 -17.01
C LEU A 12 1.74 -21.63 -16.87
N ASP A 13 2.82 -22.36 -17.08
CA ASP A 13 2.91 -23.80 -16.87
C ASP A 13 3.33 -24.07 -15.40
N LEU A 14 2.37 -24.45 -14.55
CA LEU A 14 2.60 -24.67 -13.11
C LEU A 14 3.07 -26.09 -12.79
N ASP A 15 2.80 -27.09 -13.63
CA ASP A 15 3.12 -28.49 -13.36
C ASP A 15 4.23 -29.06 -14.28
N GLY A 16 4.71 -28.25 -15.21
CA GLY A 16 5.83 -28.55 -16.10
C GLY A 16 5.49 -29.53 -17.21
N ASP A 17 4.22 -29.70 -17.56
CA ASP A 17 3.78 -30.62 -18.61
C ASP A 17 3.78 -30.00 -20.03
N ASN A 18 4.13 -28.72 -20.13
CA ASN A 18 4.15 -27.86 -21.33
C ASN A 18 2.78 -27.43 -21.85
N ASP A 19 1.72 -27.65 -21.08
CA ASP A 19 0.46 -26.98 -21.27
C ASP A 19 0.36 -25.78 -20.30
N MET A 20 -0.61 -24.89 -20.53
CA MET A 20 -0.66 -23.61 -19.82
C MET A 20 -1.88 -23.56 -18.91
N ASP A 21 -1.61 -23.38 -17.62
CA ASP A 21 -2.60 -23.03 -16.61
C ASP A 21 -2.94 -21.54 -16.66
N ALA A 22 -4.03 -21.15 -15.99
CA ALA A 22 -4.49 -19.77 -15.95
C ALA A 22 -4.59 -19.26 -14.51
N LEU A 23 -3.99 -18.10 -14.25
CA LEU A 23 -4.32 -17.25 -13.11
C LEU A 23 -5.27 -16.15 -13.59
N ILE A 24 -6.34 -15.94 -12.85
CA ILE A 24 -7.40 -14.99 -13.17
C ILE A 24 -7.59 -14.06 -11.98
N GLY A 25 -7.44 -12.76 -12.22
CA GLY A 25 -7.86 -11.71 -11.30
C GLY A 25 -9.17 -11.10 -11.79
N ASP A 26 -10.08 -10.77 -10.88
CA ASP A 26 -11.38 -10.16 -11.22
C ASP A 26 -11.68 -9.04 -10.23
N ILE A 27 -12.21 -7.92 -10.72
CA ILE A 27 -12.50 -6.74 -9.90
C ILE A 27 -13.51 -7.00 -8.76
N SER A 28 -14.35 -8.03 -8.89
CA SER A 28 -15.33 -8.44 -7.88
C SER A 28 -14.86 -9.55 -6.96
N SER A 29 -13.63 -10.06 -7.17
CA SER A 29 -12.97 -11.05 -6.33
C SER A 29 -11.81 -10.39 -5.58
N TYR A 30 -11.60 -10.81 -4.33
CA TYR A 30 -10.39 -10.46 -3.59
C TYR A 30 -9.28 -11.49 -3.77
N ASN A 31 -9.56 -12.62 -4.40
CA ASN A 31 -8.63 -13.72 -4.57
C ASN A 31 -8.21 -13.87 -6.04
N THR A 32 -6.98 -14.33 -6.26
CA THR A 32 -6.60 -14.95 -7.54
C THR A 32 -7.28 -16.32 -7.65
N LEU A 33 -7.98 -16.55 -8.77
CA LEU A 33 -8.40 -17.88 -9.20
C LEU A 33 -7.28 -18.51 -10.01
N MET A 34 -6.81 -19.69 -9.61
CA MET A 34 -5.99 -20.55 -10.46
C MET A 34 -6.88 -21.63 -11.08
N VAL A 35 -6.74 -21.85 -12.39
CA VAL A 35 -7.40 -22.92 -13.12
C VAL A 35 -6.32 -23.77 -13.78
N HIS A 36 -6.32 -25.05 -13.45
CA HIS A 36 -5.37 -26.01 -13.98
C HIS A 36 -5.86 -26.57 -15.31
N ASN A 37 -4.94 -26.73 -16.25
CA ASN A 37 -5.20 -27.38 -17.52
C ASN A 37 -4.71 -28.84 -17.46
N GLY A 38 -5.63 -29.81 -17.39
CA GLY A 38 -5.28 -31.24 -17.39
C GLY A 38 -5.20 -31.84 -18.79
N GLY A 39 -4.97 -31.02 -19.80
CA GLY A 39 -5.12 -31.33 -21.20
C GLY A 39 -3.80 -31.72 -21.87
N THR A 40 -3.48 -31.01 -22.94
CA THR A 40 -2.17 -31.07 -23.60
C THR A 40 -1.81 -29.68 -24.09
N GLN A 41 -0.56 -29.48 -24.51
CA GLN A 41 -0.13 -28.24 -25.20
C GLN A 41 -0.97 -27.86 -26.45
N PHE A 42 -1.79 -28.77 -26.98
CA PHE A 42 -2.65 -28.55 -28.15
C PHE A 42 -4.16 -28.51 -27.83
N SER A 43 -4.56 -28.84 -26.61
CA SER A 43 -5.98 -28.92 -26.20
C SER A 43 -6.09 -28.56 -24.73
N ALA A 44 -6.76 -27.45 -24.44
CA ALA A 44 -6.99 -27.01 -23.07
C ALA A 44 -8.23 -27.71 -22.48
N GLU A 45 -8.03 -28.47 -21.41
CA GLU A 45 -9.07 -29.13 -20.62
C GLU A 45 -8.97 -28.62 -19.18
N MET A 46 -9.66 -27.53 -18.89
CA MET A 46 -9.67 -26.90 -17.56
C MET A 46 -10.41 -27.79 -16.56
N ASP A 47 -9.68 -28.51 -15.71
CA ASP A 47 -10.20 -29.66 -14.96
C ASP A 47 -10.29 -29.44 -13.44
N THR A 48 -9.42 -28.59 -12.89
CA THR A 48 -9.39 -28.26 -11.46
C THR A 48 -9.10 -26.78 -11.22
N GLN A 49 -9.38 -26.31 -10.00
CA GLN A 49 -9.22 -24.90 -9.65
C GLN A 49 -8.83 -24.69 -8.19
N ASP A 50 -8.12 -23.61 -7.92
CA ASP A 50 -7.90 -23.03 -6.59
C ASP A 50 -8.50 -21.62 -6.55
N VAL A 51 -9.58 -21.46 -5.78
CA VAL A 51 -10.34 -20.19 -5.66
C VAL A 51 -9.71 -19.19 -4.68
N SER A 52 -8.56 -19.53 -4.11
CA SER A 52 -7.84 -18.77 -3.08
C SER A 52 -6.33 -18.91 -3.26
N PHE A 53 -5.86 -18.88 -4.50
CA PHE A 53 -4.48 -19.21 -4.83
C PHE A 53 -3.47 -18.22 -4.22
N PRO A 54 -2.34 -18.70 -3.63
CA PRO A 54 -2.06 -20.10 -3.30
C PRO A 54 -2.78 -20.53 -2.00
N SER A 55 -3.75 -21.45 -2.08
CA SER A 55 -4.54 -21.90 -0.91
C SER A 55 -3.75 -22.69 0.12
N TYR A 56 -2.59 -23.20 -0.28
CA TYR A 56 -1.69 -23.98 0.55
C TYR A 56 -0.72 -23.11 1.37
N ASP A 57 -0.71 -21.79 1.18
CA ASP A 57 0.09 -20.82 1.94
C ASP A 57 -0.80 -19.62 2.34
N LEU A 58 -0.27 -18.38 2.37
CA LEU A 58 -1.10 -17.18 2.52
C LEU A 58 -1.72 -16.86 1.16
N ALA A 59 -3.03 -17.05 1.02
CA ALA A 59 -3.75 -16.66 -0.17
C ALA A 59 -3.48 -15.18 -0.53
N ALA A 60 -3.28 -14.89 -1.81
CA ALA A 60 -3.11 -13.52 -2.29
C ALA A 60 -4.48 -12.84 -2.26
N VAL A 61 -4.73 -12.10 -1.17
CA VAL A 61 -6.01 -11.43 -0.91
C VAL A 61 -5.83 -9.93 -0.84
N PHE A 62 -6.29 -9.21 -1.85
CA PHE A 62 -6.29 -7.76 -1.90
C PHE A 62 -7.38 -7.25 -2.86
N ASN A 63 -7.64 -5.95 -2.85
CA ASN A 63 -8.70 -5.36 -3.67
C ASN A 63 -8.29 -5.09 -5.11
N GLY A 64 -9.31 -5.05 -5.96
CA GLY A 64 -9.18 -4.83 -7.39
C GLY A 64 -8.84 -6.13 -8.12
N PHE A 65 -8.59 -6.04 -9.43
CA PHE A 65 -8.17 -7.19 -10.20
C PHE A 65 -6.64 -7.33 -10.11
N HIS A 66 -6.18 -8.57 -9.97
CA HIS A 66 -4.78 -8.88 -9.69
C HIS A 66 -3.97 -8.90 -10.98
N ALA A 67 -2.90 -8.12 -11.10
CA ALA A 67 -1.89 -8.41 -12.12
C ALA A 67 -0.90 -9.44 -11.59
N HIS A 68 -0.49 -10.37 -12.46
CA HIS A 68 0.44 -11.45 -12.11
C HIS A 68 1.74 -11.28 -12.90
N SER A 69 2.86 -11.67 -12.29
CA SER A 69 4.15 -11.79 -12.96
C SER A 69 4.92 -12.97 -12.39
N TYR A 70 5.57 -13.74 -13.27
CA TYR A 70 6.36 -14.91 -12.91
C TYR A 70 7.80 -14.74 -13.41
N ILE A 71 8.71 -14.35 -12.51
CA ILE A 71 10.07 -13.92 -12.83
C ILE A 71 11.05 -14.29 -11.71
N ASP A 72 12.30 -14.61 -12.05
CA ASP A 72 13.37 -14.90 -11.09
C ASP A 72 13.82 -13.60 -10.44
N LEU A 73 13.29 -13.31 -9.24
CA LEU A 73 13.48 -12.03 -8.56
C LEU A 73 14.78 -11.97 -7.77
N ASP A 74 15.21 -13.08 -7.20
CA ASP A 74 16.40 -13.15 -6.36
C ASP A 74 17.60 -13.82 -7.04
N ASN A 75 17.47 -14.12 -8.34
CA ASN A 75 18.49 -14.73 -9.20
C ASN A 75 18.93 -16.10 -8.69
N ASP A 76 18.02 -16.87 -8.10
CA ASP A 76 18.29 -18.24 -7.63
C ASP A 76 18.01 -19.31 -8.70
N GLY A 77 17.58 -18.88 -9.89
CA GLY A 77 17.26 -19.75 -11.02
C GLY A 77 15.84 -20.33 -10.97
N LYS A 78 15.00 -19.89 -10.03
CA LYS A 78 13.59 -20.26 -9.92
C LYS A 78 12.75 -18.99 -10.02
N ARG A 79 11.82 -18.95 -10.98
CA ARG A 79 10.90 -17.83 -11.05
C ARG A 79 9.98 -17.81 -9.83
N ASP A 80 9.77 -16.61 -9.30
CA ASP A 80 8.90 -16.26 -8.19
C ASP A 80 7.59 -15.65 -8.71
N MET A 81 6.56 -15.64 -7.87
CA MET A 81 5.27 -15.04 -8.21
C MET A 81 5.12 -13.66 -7.57
N LEU A 82 4.72 -12.68 -8.39
CA LEU A 82 4.24 -11.39 -7.95
C LEU A 82 2.75 -11.28 -8.21
N PHE A 83 2.04 -10.72 -7.24
CA PHE A 83 0.66 -10.29 -7.39
C PHE A 83 0.60 -8.79 -7.11
N ALA A 84 0.02 -8.01 -8.02
CA ALA A 84 -0.09 -6.56 -7.87
C ALA A 84 -1.57 -6.12 -7.84
N PRO A 85 -1.98 -5.29 -6.87
CA PRO A 85 -3.27 -4.61 -6.91
C PRO A 85 -3.25 -3.59 -8.04
N ASN A 86 -4.28 -3.60 -8.90
CA ASN A 86 -4.45 -2.57 -9.92
C ASN A 86 -5.45 -1.47 -9.52
N GLU A 87 -6.26 -1.67 -8.47
CA GLU A 87 -7.27 -0.68 -8.07
C GLU A 87 -7.60 -0.73 -6.56
N ASN A 88 -8.05 0.40 -6.03
CA ASN A 88 -8.81 0.55 -4.77
C ASN A 88 -8.09 0.27 -3.44
N GLU A 89 -6.84 -0.18 -3.47
CA GLU A 89 -5.91 -0.13 -2.34
C GLU A 89 -4.74 0.77 -2.69
N ASN A 90 -4.45 1.73 -1.81
CA ASN A 90 -3.30 2.61 -1.97
C ASN A 90 -2.26 2.40 -0.85
N ARG A 91 -2.43 1.33 -0.08
CA ARG A 91 -1.52 0.88 0.94
C ARG A 91 -1.31 -0.61 0.71
N GLN A 92 -0.07 -1.08 0.86
CA GLN A 92 0.36 -2.38 0.34
C GLN A 92 0.43 -2.34 -1.20
N GLY A 93 1.54 -2.82 -1.72
CA GLY A 93 1.90 -2.71 -3.14
C GLY A 93 1.93 -4.09 -3.76
N MET A 94 3.07 -4.45 -4.35
CA MET A 94 3.24 -5.77 -4.94
C MET A 94 3.47 -6.82 -3.85
N TRP A 95 2.69 -7.88 -3.90
CA TRP A 95 2.89 -9.04 -3.05
C TRP A 95 3.88 -9.99 -3.71
N TRP A 96 4.90 -10.40 -2.96
CA TRP A 96 5.94 -11.31 -3.41
C TRP A 96 5.81 -12.66 -2.73
N TYR A 97 5.82 -13.70 -3.55
CA TYR A 97 5.85 -15.09 -3.14
C TYR A 97 7.07 -15.77 -3.74
N LYS A 98 7.96 -16.22 -2.86
CA LYS A 98 9.16 -16.94 -3.26
C LYS A 98 8.82 -18.37 -3.67
N ASN A 99 9.34 -18.82 -4.80
CA ASN A 99 9.33 -20.21 -5.20
C ASN A 99 10.36 -21.00 -4.39
N THR A 100 9.88 -22.02 -3.68
CA THR A 100 10.70 -22.88 -2.81
C THR A 100 10.99 -24.25 -3.42
N ALA A 101 10.35 -24.58 -4.54
CA ALA A 101 10.46 -25.87 -5.23
C ALA A 101 11.33 -25.77 -6.49
N THR A 102 10.81 -26.09 -7.67
CA THR A 102 11.52 -26.07 -8.95
C THR A 102 10.86 -25.11 -9.94
N ASP A 103 11.50 -24.92 -11.08
CA ASP A 103 10.94 -24.20 -12.22
C ASP A 103 11.23 -25.02 -13.50
N PRO A 104 10.21 -25.62 -14.14
CA PRO A 104 8.78 -25.60 -13.79
C PRO A 104 8.46 -26.46 -12.53
N ASN A 105 7.21 -26.43 -12.03
CA ASN A 105 6.75 -26.97 -10.73
C ASN A 105 7.05 -26.11 -9.48
N PRO A 106 6.59 -24.85 -9.43
CA PRO A 106 6.80 -23.99 -8.26
C PRO A 106 5.98 -24.41 -7.04
N THR A 107 6.48 -24.04 -5.86
CA THR A 107 5.69 -23.98 -4.62
C THR A 107 5.93 -22.62 -4.01
N PHE A 108 4.88 -21.80 -3.97
CA PHE A 108 4.97 -20.40 -3.58
C PHE A 108 4.82 -20.22 -2.07
N SER A 109 5.70 -19.41 -1.47
CA SER A 109 5.64 -19.04 -0.05
C SER A 109 5.72 -17.52 0.09
N TYR A 110 4.74 -16.92 0.78
CA TYR A 110 4.60 -15.49 0.97
C TYR A 110 5.84 -14.88 1.63
N ARG A 111 6.26 -13.71 1.13
CA ARG A 111 7.38 -12.93 1.65
C ARG A 111 6.98 -11.55 2.10
N SER A 112 6.23 -10.82 1.29
CA SER A 112 5.85 -9.44 1.58
C SER A 112 4.62 -9.02 0.76
N SER A 113 3.93 -7.97 1.20
CA SER A 113 2.80 -7.32 0.52
C SER A 113 3.13 -5.92 0.00
N ASP A 114 4.40 -5.53 0.10
CA ASP A 114 4.93 -4.19 -0.16
C ASP A 114 6.28 -4.28 -0.89
N PHE A 115 6.46 -5.28 -1.76
CA PHE A 115 7.68 -5.45 -2.52
C PHE A 115 8.07 -4.16 -3.26
N LEU A 116 9.36 -3.83 -3.21
CA LEU A 116 9.99 -2.56 -3.62
C LEU A 116 9.69 -1.31 -2.77
N VAL A 117 8.61 -1.29 -2.00
CA VAL A 117 8.16 -0.07 -1.28
C VAL A 117 8.14 -0.21 0.25
N GLY A 118 8.29 -1.41 0.81
CA GLY A 118 8.21 -1.65 2.26
C GLY A 118 9.28 -0.97 3.11
N GLY A 119 10.35 -0.47 2.49
CA GLY A 119 11.37 0.36 3.15
C GLY A 119 11.11 1.87 3.06
N MET A 120 10.00 2.29 2.44
CA MET A 120 9.67 3.70 2.21
C MET A 120 8.62 4.20 3.21
N ILE A 121 8.46 5.53 3.29
CA ILE A 121 7.32 6.14 3.97
C ILE A 121 6.10 6.04 3.06
N ASP A 122 5.11 5.25 3.48
CA ASP A 122 3.84 5.07 2.79
C ASP A 122 2.66 5.57 3.66
N VAL A 123 2.12 6.71 3.25
CA VAL A 123 0.95 7.36 3.86
C VAL A 123 -0.30 7.22 2.98
N GLY A 124 -0.28 6.31 2.01
CA GLY A 124 -1.30 6.17 0.98
C GLY A 124 -1.14 7.19 -0.14
N GLU A 125 -2.24 7.78 -0.59
CA GLU A 125 -2.26 8.78 -1.65
C GLU A 125 -2.37 10.22 -1.12
N ALA A 126 -2.33 11.19 -2.03
CA ALA A 126 -2.44 12.61 -1.70
C ALA A 126 -1.40 13.10 -0.67
N ALA A 127 -0.18 12.53 -0.74
CA ALA A 127 0.92 12.84 0.15
C ALA A 127 1.35 14.32 0.06
N VAL A 128 1.29 15.05 1.18
CA VAL A 128 1.75 16.44 1.28
C VAL A 128 2.76 16.58 2.42
N PRO A 129 4.07 16.42 2.17
CA PRO A 129 5.11 16.49 3.20
C PRO A 129 5.45 17.94 3.60
N VAL A 130 5.62 18.15 4.90
CA VAL A 130 5.92 19.43 5.56
C VAL A 130 6.99 19.19 6.63
N PRO A 131 8.21 19.74 6.47
CA PRO A 131 9.21 19.74 7.53
C PRO A 131 8.81 20.70 8.67
N PHE A 132 8.87 20.24 9.91
CA PHE A 132 8.52 21.04 11.09
C PHE A 132 9.26 20.48 12.33
N ASP A 133 9.80 21.33 13.19
CA ASP A 133 10.47 20.91 14.44
C ASP A 133 9.40 20.72 15.52
N TYR A 134 8.76 19.55 15.53
CA TYR A 134 7.55 19.30 16.32
C TYR A 134 7.83 19.21 17.82
N ASP A 135 9.04 18.87 18.23
CA ASP A 135 9.39 18.75 19.65
C ASP A 135 10.49 19.70 20.12
N SER A 136 10.82 20.71 19.30
CA SER A 136 11.80 21.75 19.59
C SER A 136 13.19 21.22 19.94
N ASP A 137 13.58 20.07 19.37
CA ASP A 137 14.91 19.49 19.55
C ASP A 137 15.95 20.04 18.54
N GLY A 138 15.50 20.91 17.62
CA GLY A 138 16.31 21.54 16.59
C GLY A 138 16.52 20.68 15.35
N LEU A 139 15.93 19.48 15.30
CA LEU A 139 15.86 18.65 14.10
C LEU A 139 14.48 18.82 13.46
N LEU A 140 14.46 19.01 12.13
CA LEU A 140 13.20 19.01 11.42
C LEU A 140 12.64 17.58 11.38
N ASP A 141 11.44 17.43 11.93
CA ASP A 141 10.56 16.29 11.77
C ASP A 141 9.78 16.39 10.46
N LEU A 142 9.01 15.35 10.15
CA LEU A 142 8.23 15.27 8.93
C LEU A 142 6.77 15.04 9.27
N ILE A 143 5.93 16.00 8.90
CA ILE A 143 4.47 15.87 8.93
C ILE A 143 4.01 15.64 7.49
N VAL A 144 3.17 14.64 7.25
CA VAL A 144 2.70 14.31 5.90
C VAL A 144 1.19 14.16 5.92
N GLY A 145 0.48 15.01 5.17
CA GLY A 145 -0.91 14.73 4.87
C GLY A 145 -1.03 13.50 3.98
N GLY A 146 -1.97 12.61 4.26
CA GLY A 146 -2.14 11.37 3.51
C GLY A 146 -3.58 10.88 3.51
N SER A 147 -3.89 9.99 2.58
CA SER A 147 -5.21 9.38 2.44
C SER A 147 -5.06 7.89 2.26
N ILE A 148 -5.61 7.12 3.19
CA ILE A 148 -5.67 5.66 3.08
C ILE A 148 -7.01 5.27 2.50
N PHE A 149 -6.95 4.43 1.46
CA PHE A 149 -8.07 3.69 0.91
C PHE A 149 -7.75 2.20 0.96
N GLN A 150 -8.60 1.45 1.67
CA GLN A 150 -8.60 0.00 1.80
C GLN A 150 -10.04 -0.49 1.58
N ASN A 151 -10.24 -1.72 1.09
CA ASN A 151 -11.54 -2.38 1.17
C ASN A 151 -11.46 -3.72 1.95
N PRO A 152 -12.47 -4.07 2.76
CA PRO A 152 -13.60 -3.22 3.14
C PRO A 152 -13.12 -1.93 3.85
N PRO A 153 -13.86 -0.81 3.74
CA PRO A 153 -13.39 0.56 4.05
C PRO A 153 -13.19 0.86 5.55
N GLN A 154 -12.91 -0.17 6.35
CA GLN A 154 -12.80 -0.07 7.80
C GLN A 154 -11.61 0.78 8.25
N ALA A 155 -10.64 1.05 7.36
CA ALA A 155 -9.45 1.83 7.65
C ALA A 155 -9.29 3.09 6.77
N ASN A 156 -10.32 3.46 5.99
CA ASN A 156 -10.22 4.65 5.15
C ASN A 156 -10.11 5.90 6.02
N LYS A 157 -9.08 6.70 5.80
CA LYS A 157 -8.90 7.96 6.52
C LYS A 157 -8.06 8.95 5.74
N ASN A 158 -8.45 10.21 5.83
CA ASN A 158 -7.60 11.35 5.48
C ASN A 158 -7.03 11.90 6.79
N SER A 159 -5.71 12.02 6.89
CA SER A 159 -5.06 12.31 8.16
C SER A 159 -3.72 13.04 7.97
N LEU A 160 -3.08 13.42 9.06
CA LEU A 160 -1.69 13.86 9.11
C LEU A 160 -0.85 12.82 9.87
N TRP A 161 0.17 12.30 9.21
CA TRP A 161 1.18 11.44 9.82
C TRP A 161 2.31 12.31 10.35
N LEU A 162 2.81 12.00 11.55
CA LEU A 162 3.97 12.63 12.14
C LEU A 162 5.09 11.61 12.26
N PHE A 163 6.24 11.95 11.70
CA PHE A 163 7.47 11.19 11.84
C PHE A 163 8.56 12.05 12.48
N ARG A 164 9.10 11.60 13.60
CA ARG A 164 10.20 12.27 14.29
C ARG A 164 11.55 11.91 13.67
N ASN A 165 12.42 12.89 13.48
CA ASN A 165 13.79 12.67 13.06
C ASN A 165 14.66 12.22 14.24
N LYS A 166 15.08 10.96 14.25
CA LYS A 166 16.05 10.38 15.20
C LYS A 166 17.48 10.35 14.67
N GLY A 167 17.70 10.87 13.47
CA GLY A 167 19.00 10.93 12.82
C GLY A 167 19.75 12.21 13.15
N THR A 168 20.19 12.89 12.11
CA THR A 168 20.86 14.20 12.18
C THR A 168 20.24 15.15 11.17
N ALA A 169 20.57 16.43 11.26
CA ALA A 169 20.10 17.44 10.30
C ALA A 169 20.52 17.15 8.84
N THR A 170 21.65 16.46 8.63
CA THR A 170 22.17 16.14 7.28
C THR A 170 21.94 14.69 6.85
N GLN A 171 21.58 13.82 7.79
CA GLN A 171 21.22 12.43 7.55
C GLN A 171 20.01 12.09 8.43
N PRO A 172 18.81 12.53 8.02
CA PRO A 172 17.60 12.29 8.80
C PRO A 172 17.25 10.79 8.81
N ALA A 173 16.68 10.34 9.92
CA ALA A 173 16.16 8.99 10.09
C ALA A 173 14.82 9.08 10.81
N TYR A 174 13.73 8.82 10.10
CA TYR A 174 12.38 9.10 10.57
C TYR A 174 11.75 7.90 11.29
N GLU A 175 11.20 8.14 12.47
CA GLU A 175 10.42 7.21 13.26
C GLU A 175 8.95 7.67 13.28
N LEU A 176 8.00 6.80 12.93
CA LEU A 176 6.57 7.12 13.00
C LEU A 176 6.15 7.32 14.46
N ILE A 177 5.63 8.51 14.78
CA ILE A 177 5.07 8.83 16.10
C ILE A 177 3.57 8.56 16.13
N THR A 178 2.85 9.04 15.12
CA THR A 178 1.41 8.83 14.97
C THR A 178 0.99 8.94 13.51
N ASP A 179 -0.06 8.22 13.14
CA ASP A 179 -0.72 8.30 11.84
C ASP A 179 -2.04 9.11 11.88
N ASP A 180 -2.26 9.80 12.99
CA ASP A 180 -3.40 10.70 13.24
C ASP A 180 -3.02 11.82 14.20
N LEU A 181 -2.09 12.68 13.76
CA LEU A 181 -1.72 13.88 14.49
C LEU A 181 -2.97 14.71 14.78
N ALA A 182 -3.14 15.14 16.04
CA ALA A 182 -4.29 15.92 16.52
C ALA A 182 -5.70 15.30 16.28
N GLY A 183 -5.79 14.01 15.91
CA GLY A 183 -7.08 13.37 15.63
C GLY A 183 -7.79 13.91 14.39
N ILE A 184 -7.03 14.41 13.40
CA ILE A 184 -7.54 15.03 12.17
C ILE A 184 -8.48 14.09 11.41
N SER A 185 -8.24 12.78 11.46
CA SER A 185 -9.10 11.80 10.78
C SER A 185 -10.57 11.88 11.20
N ALA A 186 -10.85 12.21 12.47
CA ALA A 186 -12.20 12.33 13.00
C ALA A 186 -12.99 13.52 12.41
N LEU A 187 -12.29 14.50 11.83
CA LEU A 187 -12.90 15.70 11.25
C LEU A 187 -13.41 15.46 9.82
N ASN A 188 -13.05 14.32 9.21
CA ASN A 188 -13.45 13.96 7.84
C ASN A 188 -13.12 15.07 6.82
N LEU A 189 -11.94 15.68 6.94
CA LEU A 189 -11.46 16.69 5.99
C LEU A 189 -11.23 16.05 4.62
N VAL A 190 -11.43 16.84 3.56
CA VAL A 190 -11.28 16.36 2.17
C VAL A 190 -9.81 16.49 1.75
N ALA A 191 -9.14 15.37 1.52
CA ALA A 191 -7.76 15.35 1.08
C ALA A 191 -7.58 15.87 -0.37
N PRO A 192 -6.38 16.36 -0.76
CA PRO A 192 -5.14 16.44 0.02
C PRO A 192 -5.23 17.38 1.24
N LEU A 193 -4.55 17.01 2.32
CA LEU A 193 -4.43 17.83 3.52
C LEU A 193 -3.04 18.48 3.57
N ALA A 194 -2.98 19.78 3.36
CA ALA A 194 -1.74 20.55 3.35
C ALA A 194 -1.60 21.35 4.65
N ALA A 195 -0.78 20.86 5.58
CA ALA A 195 -0.51 21.56 6.84
C ALA A 195 0.54 22.67 6.66
N THR A 196 0.48 23.69 7.51
CA THR A 196 1.54 24.67 7.73
C THR A 196 1.48 25.19 9.15
N PHE A 197 2.60 25.68 9.67
CA PHE A 197 2.76 26.02 11.07
C PHE A 197 3.28 27.44 11.26
N GLY A 198 2.82 28.11 12.30
CA GLY A 198 3.30 29.43 12.71
C GLY A 198 2.51 29.98 13.89
N ASP A 199 3.12 30.90 14.63
CA ASP A 199 2.48 31.60 15.76
C ASP A 199 1.46 32.62 15.23
N LEU A 200 0.16 32.30 15.32
CA LEU A 200 -0.92 33.12 14.75
C LEU A 200 -1.65 33.96 15.81
N ASP A 201 -1.54 33.61 17.09
CA ASP A 201 -2.14 34.36 18.19
C ASP A 201 -1.13 35.16 19.06
N ALA A 202 0.16 35.07 18.73
CA ALA A 202 1.29 35.75 19.35
C ALA A 202 1.59 35.30 20.79
N ASP A 203 1.29 34.03 21.13
CA ASP A 203 1.60 33.45 22.45
C ASP A 203 2.96 32.72 22.52
N GLY A 204 3.63 32.59 21.38
CA GLY A 204 4.97 32.02 21.24
C GLY A 204 5.01 30.50 21.05
N ASP A 205 3.86 29.84 20.90
CA ASP A 205 3.78 28.50 20.31
C ASP A 205 3.38 28.54 18.83
N ALA A 206 3.54 27.42 18.13
CA ALA A 206 3.20 27.34 16.72
C ALA A 206 1.81 26.72 16.56
N ASP A 207 0.90 27.48 15.95
CA ASP A 207 -0.40 26.98 15.53
C ASP A 207 -0.32 26.23 14.21
N MET A 208 -1.36 25.47 13.89
CA MET A 208 -1.48 24.74 12.63
C MET A 208 -2.64 25.25 11.78
N ILE A 209 -2.38 25.47 10.48
CA ILE A 209 -3.41 25.64 9.46
C ILE A 209 -3.36 24.44 8.51
N ILE A 210 -4.51 23.86 8.18
CA ILE A 210 -4.66 22.84 7.13
C ILE A 210 -5.49 23.40 5.99
N GLY A 211 -4.92 23.40 4.77
CA GLY A 211 -5.68 23.53 3.54
C GLY A 211 -6.20 22.17 3.07
N ALA A 212 -7.44 22.14 2.58
CA ALA A 212 -8.11 20.94 2.10
C ALA A 212 -8.70 21.13 0.69
N ASP A 213 -9.01 20.03 0.00
CA ASP A 213 -9.53 20.05 -1.38
C ASP A 213 -10.93 20.65 -1.51
N ASP A 214 -11.64 20.77 -0.39
CA ASP A 214 -12.92 21.49 -0.34
C ASP A 214 -12.77 23.02 -0.40
N GLY A 215 -11.54 23.52 -0.60
CA GLY A 215 -11.21 24.92 -0.74
C GLY A 215 -11.20 25.71 0.57
N LYS A 216 -11.27 25.04 1.73
CA LYS A 216 -11.24 25.69 3.05
C LYS A 216 -9.85 25.64 3.67
N LEU A 217 -9.68 26.54 4.65
CA LEU A 217 -8.59 26.52 5.62
C LEU A 217 -9.18 26.17 6.99
N TYR A 218 -8.55 25.23 7.67
CA TYR A 218 -8.91 24.77 9.02
C TYR A 218 -7.80 25.22 9.97
N PHE A 219 -8.16 25.98 11.01
CA PHE A 219 -7.24 26.49 12.01
C PHE A 219 -7.29 25.65 13.28
N PHE A 220 -6.12 25.36 13.83
CA PHE A 220 -5.92 24.60 15.06
C PHE A 220 -5.00 25.41 15.97
N ASN A 221 -5.55 25.92 17.07
CA ASN A 221 -4.78 26.62 18.09
C ASN A 221 -3.93 25.59 18.83
N ASN A 222 -2.63 25.85 18.94
CA ASN A 222 -1.84 25.23 19.97
C ASN A 222 -2.06 26.01 21.28
N SER A 223 -2.10 25.32 22.41
CA SER A 223 -2.35 25.95 23.72
C SER A 223 -1.39 25.44 24.77
N ALA A 224 -0.27 24.86 24.33
CA ALA A 224 0.78 24.37 25.22
C ALA A 224 1.67 25.52 25.72
N GLY A 225 1.64 26.66 25.03
CA GLY A 225 2.34 27.90 25.38
C GLY A 225 3.80 27.90 24.95
N ALA A 226 4.42 29.07 25.02
CA ALA A 226 5.75 29.38 24.48
C ALA A 226 6.78 28.24 24.52
N GLY A 227 7.29 27.88 23.34
CA GLY A 227 8.33 26.85 23.16
C GLY A 227 7.83 25.40 23.18
N ASN A 228 6.51 25.20 23.13
CA ASN A 228 5.88 23.89 22.95
C ASN A 228 5.07 23.89 21.66
N PRO A 229 5.70 23.68 20.49
CA PRO A 229 5.02 23.63 19.19
C PRO A 229 4.05 22.44 19.03
#